data_AF-I4D9J4-F1
#
_entry.id   AF-I4D9J4-F1
#
_cell.length_a   1.000
_cell.length_b   1.000
_cell.length_c   1.000
_cell.angle_alpha   90.00
_cell.angle_beta   90.00
_cell.angle_gamma   90.00
#
_symmetry.space_group_name_H-M   'P 1'
#
loop_
_entity.id
_entity.type
_entity.pdbx_description
1 polymer ?
#
loop_
_entity_poly.entity_id
_entity_poly.type
_entity_poly.pdbx_seq_one_letter_code
_entity_poly.pdbx_strand_id
1 'polypeptide(L)'
;MKIITIKKKTQMIALAVFVVLGTCSLVNGTQVLPANKQLAANLVMSRNFRHKHLPMPEYQQPQTQSSNAVANLPANTQGSNNWAGYINTPDAGKSYTSVSGTWTVPNISASQDDAVAAQWIGLGGVSSNDLLQMGTVEEIENGQPVAKIFWEQLPSTAQNVMTVPIGSTINASISPSADSSSTWNLTFTVNGQSPAQTIPPVTLDSDYAQGIGTSAEWISEDPSNQNGQLYPLANMGSVSYQAATVNGQPFDSIGNVQPLALVSKTGNVLIAPSEIGSDEKSFATNVISSNTNTGTTSRYRQSRGPQYPSSWIHVSIIQGSQGDNFTWTWEF
;
A
#
# COMPACT_ATOMS: atom_id res chain seq x y z
N MET A 1 73.40 -24.57 16.99
CA MET A 1 74.03 -23.82 18.11
C MET A 1 73.20 -22.53 18.27
N LYS A 2 72.23 -22.47 19.20
CA LYS A 2 72.33 -21.82 20.53
C LYS A 2 72.96 -20.40 20.39
N ILE A 3 72.40 -19.27 20.84
CA ILE A 3 71.51 -19.03 21.99
C ILE A 3 71.24 -17.50 22.11
N ILE A 4 70.04 -17.15 22.57
CA ILE A 4 69.68 -16.12 23.57
C ILE A 4 69.65 -14.60 23.24
N THR A 5 68.40 -14.15 23.42
CA THR A 5 67.76 -12.86 23.74
C THR A 5 68.33 -12.05 24.94
N ILE A 6 67.88 -10.78 25.05
CA ILE A 6 67.68 -9.93 26.27
C ILE A 6 68.89 -8.98 26.59
N LYS A 7 68.81 -7.66 26.89
CA LYS A 7 67.87 -6.83 27.70
C LYS A 7 68.03 -5.30 27.43
N LYS A 8 66.88 -4.60 27.48
CA LYS A 8 66.53 -3.26 28.02
C LYS A 8 67.60 -2.17 28.31
N LYS A 9 67.25 -0.92 27.97
CA LYS A 9 67.33 0.24 28.88
C LYS A 9 66.12 1.18 28.73
N THR A 10 65.66 1.64 29.88
CA THR A 10 64.43 2.38 30.26
C THR A 10 64.62 3.90 30.26
N GLN A 11 63.51 4.67 30.22
CA GLN A 11 63.15 5.88 31.03
C GLN A 11 62.24 6.86 30.21
N MET A 12 61.23 7.61 30.69
CA MET A 12 60.55 7.90 31.98
C MET A 12 59.15 8.52 31.67
N ILE A 13 58.05 8.10 32.33
CA ILE A 13 57.25 8.78 33.40
C ILE A 13 56.25 9.89 32.96
N ALA A 14 54.96 9.64 33.23
CA ALA A 14 53.99 10.51 33.94
C ALA A 14 52.77 9.64 34.35
N LEU A 15 52.67 9.16 35.60
CA LEU A 15 52.00 9.76 36.79
C LEU A 15 50.46 9.87 36.62
N ALA A 16 49.69 8.83 36.98
CA ALA A 16 48.98 8.58 38.27
C ALA A 16 47.58 9.26 38.30
N VAL A 17 46.47 8.76 38.87
CA VAL A 17 46.17 7.83 39.97
C VAL A 17 44.75 7.25 39.75
N PHE A 18 44.53 5.97 40.07
CA PHE A 18 43.23 5.36 40.33
C PHE A 18 42.88 5.53 41.81
N VAL A 19 41.70 6.04 42.18
CA VAL A 19 41.01 5.65 43.42
C VAL A 19 39.49 5.71 43.20
N VAL A 20 38.86 4.55 43.28
CA VAL A 20 37.44 4.36 43.58
C VAL A 20 37.25 4.62 45.07
N LEU A 21 36.41 5.57 45.47
CA LEU A 21 35.73 5.60 46.77
C LEU A 21 34.45 6.44 46.61
N GLY A 22 33.31 5.84 46.97
CA GLY A 22 32.00 6.46 46.86
C GLY A 22 31.83 7.64 47.79
N THR A 23 31.08 8.64 47.32
CA THR A 23 30.41 9.62 48.17
C THR A 23 28.92 9.58 47.87
N CYS A 24 28.16 9.11 48.85
CA CYS A 24 26.75 9.43 48.99
C CYS A 24 26.60 10.96 49.04
N SER A 25 25.65 11.50 48.29
CA SER A 25 25.08 12.82 48.56
C SER A 25 23.58 12.67 48.63
N LEU A 26 23.07 12.72 49.86
CA LEU A 26 21.66 12.90 50.16
C LEU A 26 21.38 14.40 50.16
N VAL A 27 20.43 14.84 49.34
CA VAL A 27 19.64 16.06 49.61
C VAL A 27 18.18 15.73 49.27
N ASN A 28 17.30 15.89 50.26
CA ASN A 28 15.84 15.71 50.21
C ASN A 28 15.24 14.29 50.10
N GLY A 29 15.68 13.37 50.98
CA GLY A 29 14.75 12.47 51.68
C GLY A 29 13.82 11.56 50.87
N THR A 30 14.13 11.23 49.62
CA THR A 30 13.41 10.22 48.84
C THR A 30 14.43 9.29 48.19
N GLN A 31 14.25 7.99 48.36
CA GLN A 31 15.08 7.00 47.68
C GLN A 31 14.81 7.08 46.17
N VAL A 32 15.82 7.46 45.39
CA VAL A 32 15.79 7.28 43.94
C VAL A 32 15.98 5.79 43.67
N LEU A 33 14.87 5.07 43.59
CA LEU A 33 14.82 3.72 43.04
C LEU A 33 15.33 3.78 41.59
N PRO A 34 16.10 2.77 41.13
CA PRO A 34 16.55 2.71 39.75
C PRO A 34 15.33 2.76 38.83
N ALA A 35 15.39 3.65 37.84
CA ALA A 35 14.32 3.95 36.90
C ALA A 35 13.58 2.67 36.48
N ASN A 36 12.37 2.56 37.02
CA ASN A 36 11.54 1.39 36.87
C ASN A 36 11.09 1.27 35.42
N LYS A 37 10.91 0.03 34.98
CA LYS A 37 10.55 -0.41 33.62
C LYS A 37 9.16 0.09 33.19
N GLN A 38 8.98 1.39 32.99
CA GLN A 38 7.70 2.00 32.60
C GLN A 38 7.80 3.13 31.57
N LEU A 39 8.97 3.32 30.94
CA LEU A 39 9.13 4.12 29.72
C LEU A 39 9.24 3.27 28.44
N ALA A 40 8.94 1.98 28.54
CA ALA A 40 8.94 1.03 27.43
C ALA A 40 7.52 0.65 26.96
N ALA A 41 6.49 1.44 27.33
CA ALA A 41 5.09 1.16 26.98
C ALA A 41 4.50 2.08 25.89
N ASN A 42 5.21 3.13 25.47
CA ASN A 42 4.72 4.07 24.43
C ASN A 42 5.52 4.01 23.11
N LEU A 43 6.40 3.03 22.94
CA LEU A 43 6.94 2.65 21.62
C LEU A 43 6.30 1.32 21.19
N VAL A 44 5.01 1.37 20.89
CA VAL A 44 4.33 0.31 20.12
C VAL A 44 3.67 0.96 18.91
N MET A 45 4.48 1.60 18.07
CA MET A 45 4.23 1.61 16.63
C MET A 45 5.23 0.61 16.06
N SER A 46 4.75 -0.60 15.80
CA SER A 46 5.55 -1.70 15.28
C SER A 46 6.24 -1.27 13.99
N ARG A 47 7.49 -1.71 13.82
CA ARG A 47 8.30 -1.54 12.60
C ARG A 47 7.62 -2.02 11.30
N ASN A 48 6.46 -2.65 11.40
CA ASN A 48 5.67 -3.17 10.30
C ASN A 48 4.26 -2.58 10.43
N PHE A 49 3.78 -1.90 9.39
CA PHE A 49 2.36 -1.72 9.16
C PHE A 49 1.79 -3.12 8.90
N ARG A 50 1.11 -3.69 9.89
CA ARG A 50 0.62 -5.06 9.77
C ARG A 50 -0.81 -5.05 9.25
N HIS A 51 -0.95 -4.83 7.95
CA HIS A 51 -2.19 -5.05 7.24
C HIS A 51 -2.29 -6.45 6.65
N LYS A 52 -3.51 -6.95 6.53
CA LYS A 52 -3.82 -8.05 5.62
C LYS A 52 -4.47 -7.43 4.40
N HIS A 53 -3.92 -7.68 3.23
CA HIS A 53 -4.57 -7.27 2.01
C HIS A 53 -5.90 -8.02 1.85
N LEU A 54 -6.97 -7.30 1.52
CA LEU A 54 -8.23 -7.92 1.14
C LEU A 54 -8.13 -8.22 -0.36
N PRO A 55 -7.97 -9.51 -0.76
CA PRO A 55 -7.88 -9.83 -2.17
C PRO A 55 -9.21 -9.52 -2.84
N MET A 56 -9.09 -8.82 -3.95
CA MET A 56 -10.15 -8.30 -4.81
C MET A 56 -11.02 -7.19 -4.21
N PRO A 57 -11.37 -6.16 -5.01
CA PRO A 57 -12.57 -5.39 -4.75
C PRO A 57 -13.76 -6.36 -4.70
N GLU A 58 -14.43 -6.48 -3.57
CA GLU A 58 -15.75 -7.13 -3.55
C GLU A 58 -16.70 -6.24 -4.37
N TYR A 59 -17.01 -6.69 -5.57
CA TYR A 59 -17.78 -5.92 -6.52
C TYR A 59 -19.22 -5.69 -6.03
N GLN A 60 -19.54 -4.43 -5.77
CA GLN A 60 -20.90 -3.98 -5.48
C GLN A 60 -21.28 -2.87 -6.46
N GLN A 61 -22.56 -2.79 -6.84
CA GLN A 61 -23.02 -1.65 -7.64
C GLN A 61 -22.95 -0.38 -6.79
N PRO A 62 -22.22 0.67 -7.22
CA PRO A 62 -22.18 1.94 -6.49
C PRO A 62 -23.58 2.55 -6.42
N GLN A 63 -24.06 2.86 -5.23
CA GLN A 63 -25.27 3.65 -5.04
C GLN A 63 -24.89 5.11 -4.75
N THR A 64 -25.33 6.03 -5.61
CA THR A 64 -25.27 7.47 -5.31
C THR A 64 -26.43 7.81 -4.38
N GLN A 65 -26.13 8.30 -3.17
CA GLN A 65 -27.19 8.74 -2.26
C GLN A 65 -27.97 9.92 -2.86
N SER A 66 -29.29 9.87 -2.73
CA SER A 66 -30.19 11.01 -2.96
C SER A 66 -30.05 12.04 -1.82
N SER A 67 -28.89 12.70 -1.70
CA SER A 67 -28.75 13.92 -0.90
C SER A 67 -27.47 14.68 -1.28
N ASN A 68 -27.65 15.76 -2.03
CA ASN A 68 -26.77 16.93 -2.22
C ASN A 68 -25.31 16.79 -2.70
N ALA A 69 -24.78 15.58 -2.91
CA ALA A 69 -23.53 15.37 -3.65
C ALA A 69 -23.67 14.13 -4.53
N VAL A 70 -24.03 14.33 -5.80
CA VAL A 70 -23.95 13.25 -6.80
C VAL A 70 -22.45 13.09 -7.11
N ALA A 71 -21.85 11.98 -6.69
CA ALA A 71 -20.53 11.61 -7.21
C ALA A 71 -20.67 11.40 -8.71
N ASN A 72 -20.08 12.27 -9.53
CA ASN A 72 -19.93 12.03 -10.95
C ASN A 72 -18.87 10.95 -11.11
N LEU A 73 -19.31 9.70 -11.24
CA LEU A 73 -18.45 8.56 -11.47
C LEU A 73 -18.18 8.39 -12.96
N PRO A 74 -16.96 7.95 -13.33
CA PRO A 74 -16.68 7.47 -14.67
C PRO A 74 -17.66 6.38 -15.12
N ALA A 75 -17.88 6.31 -16.43
CA ALA A 75 -18.72 5.27 -17.00
C ALA A 75 -18.24 3.87 -16.56
N ASN A 76 -19.19 2.99 -16.26
CA ASN A 76 -18.92 1.61 -15.82
C ASN A 76 -18.10 1.48 -14.52
N THR A 77 -18.04 2.51 -13.67
CA THR A 77 -17.38 2.41 -12.36
C THR A 77 -17.96 1.25 -11.53
N GLN A 78 -17.08 0.38 -11.06
CA GLN A 78 -17.42 -0.71 -10.17
C GLN A 78 -17.15 -0.32 -8.71
N GLY A 79 -17.94 -0.81 -7.77
CA GLY A 79 -17.72 -0.59 -6.34
C GLY A 79 -16.75 -1.60 -5.76
N SER A 80 -15.94 -1.16 -4.80
CA SER A 80 -15.00 -1.96 -4.01
C SER A 80 -15.15 -1.64 -2.53
N ASN A 81 -14.97 -2.62 -1.65
CA ASN A 81 -15.04 -2.38 -0.21
C ASN A 81 -13.80 -1.68 0.37
N ASN A 82 -12.68 -1.63 -0.37
CA ASN A 82 -11.43 -1.04 0.14
C ASN A 82 -10.62 -0.24 -0.88
N TRP A 83 -10.93 -0.27 -2.18
CA TRP A 83 -10.13 0.41 -3.21
C TRP A 83 -10.92 1.49 -3.96
N ALA A 84 -10.28 2.62 -4.24
CA ALA A 84 -10.71 3.57 -5.26
C ALA A 84 -9.56 3.93 -6.19
N GLY A 85 -9.84 4.08 -7.48
CA GLY A 85 -8.83 4.39 -8.49
C GLY A 85 -9.07 3.62 -9.77
N TYR A 86 -8.00 3.11 -10.37
CA TYR A 86 -8.08 2.38 -11.64
C TYR A 86 -7.29 1.07 -11.58
N ILE A 87 -7.89 0.04 -12.16
CA ILE A 87 -7.22 -1.21 -12.54
C ILE A 87 -7.04 -1.17 -14.05
N ASN A 88 -5.86 -1.52 -14.55
CA ASN A 88 -5.66 -1.89 -15.94
C ASN A 88 -5.36 -3.38 -16.04
N THR A 89 -6.02 -4.08 -16.96
CA THR A 89 -5.78 -5.49 -17.28
C THR A 89 -5.24 -5.63 -18.71
N PRO A 90 -4.22 -6.46 -18.94
CA PRO A 90 -3.62 -6.62 -20.26
C PRO A 90 -4.58 -7.32 -21.23
N ASP A 91 -4.43 -7.03 -22.53
CA ASP A 91 -5.13 -7.80 -23.56
C ASP A 91 -4.81 -9.30 -23.44
N ALA A 92 -5.72 -10.15 -23.92
CA ALA A 92 -5.53 -11.60 -23.91
C ALA A 92 -4.15 -12.02 -24.47
N GLY A 93 -3.42 -12.81 -23.70
CA GLY A 93 -2.08 -13.30 -24.06
C GLY A 93 -0.93 -12.32 -23.80
N LYS A 94 -1.21 -11.14 -23.25
CA LYS A 94 -0.20 -10.18 -22.78
C LYS A 94 -0.06 -10.22 -21.26
N SER A 95 1.02 -9.63 -20.76
CA SER A 95 1.33 -9.53 -19.34
C SER A 95 2.05 -8.21 -19.06
N TYR A 96 1.84 -7.67 -17.87
CA TYR A 96 2.51 -6.45 -17.40
C TYR A 96 3.78 -6.78 -16.63
N THR A 97 4.77 -5.91 -16.80
CA THR A 97 6.10 -6.03 -16.19
C THR A 97 6.54 -4.75 -15.52
N SER A 98 5.87 -3.63 -15.75
CA SER A 98 6.14 -2.42 -14.99
C SER A 98 4.90 -1.58 -14.78
N VAL A 99 4.91 -0.87 -13.66
CA VAL A 99 3.92 0.15 -13.30
C VAL A 99 4.66 1.34 -12.70
N SER A 100 4.21 2.55 -13.01
CA SER A 100 4.71 3.78 -12.39
C SER A 100 3.56 4.74 -12.10
N GLY A 101 3.74 5.60 -11.11
CA GLY A 101 2.78 6.64 -10.79
C GLY A 101 3.39 7.72 -9.90
N THR A 102 2.76 8.87 -9.91
CA THR A 102 3.13 10.03 -9.09
C THR A 102 1.93 10.53 -8.32
N TRP A 103 2.08 10.74 -7.02
CA TRP A 103 1.05 11.36 -6.20
C TRP A 103 1.67 12.32 -5.18
N THR A 104 0.85 13.24 -4.68
CA THR A 104 1.20 14.05 -3.52
C THR A 104 0.66 13.38 -2.28
N VAL A 105 1.51 13.19 -1.26
CA VAL A 105 1.10 12.63 0.04
C VAL A 105 -0.01 13.51 0.64
N PRO A 106 -1.24 13.00 0.81
CA PRO A 106 -2.34 13.81 1.28
C PRO A 106 -2.15 14.19 2.75
N ASN A 107 -2.69 15.35 3.12
CA ASN A 107 -2.95 15.63 4.53
C ASN A 107 -4.25 14.92 4.92
N ILE A 108 -4.20 14.09 5.95
CA ILE A 108 -5.39 13.38 6.43
C ILE A 108 -6.02 14.07 7.63
N SER A 109 -7.33 13.87 7.79
CA SER A 109 -8.07 14.23 8.99
C SER A 109 -8.95 13.07 9.42
N ALA A 110 -9.12 12.86 10.72
CA ALA A 110 -9.95 11.80 11.25
C ALA A 110 -10.50 12.18 12.63
N SER A 111 -11.64 11.59 12.99
CA SER A 111 -12.20 11.66 14.34
C SER A 111 -11.71 10.51 15.24
N GLN A 112 -11.03 9.51 14.68
CA GLN A 112 -10.53 8.33 15.39
C GLN A 112 -9.00 8.30 15.27
N ASP A 113 -8.31 8.04 16.38
CA ASP A 113 -6.83 8.06 16.44
C ASP A 113 -6.17 6.88 15.71
N ASP A 114 -6.92 5.82 15.41
CA ASP A 114 -6.47 4.65 14.66
C ASP A 114 -6.92 4.69 13.18
N ALA A 115 -7.36 5.85 12.69
CA ALA A 115 -7.77 6.00 11.30
C ALA A 115 -6.57 6.01 10.34
N VAL A 116 -6.75 5.37 9.18
CA VAL A 116 -5.69 5.16 8.20
C VAL A 116 -6.20 5.44 6.78
N ALA A 117 -5.29 5.86 5.91
CA ALA A 117 -5.44 5.89 4.45
C ALA A 117 -4.15 5.36 3.80
N ALA A 118 -4.23 4.85 2.57
CA ALA A 118 -3.03 4.50 1.81
C ALA A 118 -3.16 4.84 0.33
N GLN A 119 -2.06 5.22 -0.30
CA GLN A 119 -1.95 5.57 -1.73
C GLN A 119 -0.86 4.72 -2.36
N TRP A 120 -1.13 3.99 -3.43
CA TRP A 120 -0.14 3.06 -3.97
C TRP A 120 -0.28 2.75 -5.46
N ILE A 121 0.81 2.21 -6.02
CA ILE A 121 0.84 1.54 -7.31
C ILE A 121 1.15 0.05 -7.13
N GLY A 122 0.60 -0.78 -8.00
CA GLY A 122 0.71 -2.24 -7.88
C GLY A 122 0.73 -2.98 -9.21
N LEU A 123 1.18 -4.23 -9.13
CA LEU A 123 1.01 -5.27 -10.14
C LEU A 123 0.35 -6.48 -9.49
N GLY A 124 -0.79 -6.91 -10.03
CA GLY A 124 -1.50 -8.12 -9.60
C GLY A 124 -2.64 -7.89 -8.62
N GLY A 125 -2.97 -8.89 -7.81
CA GLY A 125 -3.99 -8.80 -6.75
C GLY A 125 -5.44 -8.78 -7.23
N VAL A 126 -5.70 -8.61 -8.54
CA VAL A 126 -7.04 -8.58 -9.12
C VAL A 126 -7.50 -9.97 -9.56
N SER A 127 -6.69 -10.71 -10.32
CA SER A 127 -7.06 -12.06 -10.80
C SER A 127 -6.23 -13.19 -10.19
N SER A 128 -5.24 -12.82 -9.37
CA SER A 128 -4.34 -13.69 -8.63
C SER A 128 -4.26 -13.22 -7.18
N ASN A 129 -3.71 -14.05 -6.29
CA ASN A 129 -3.42 -13.65 -4.91
C ASN A 129 -2.04 -12.96 -4.76
N ASP A 130 -1.30 -12.85 -5.86
CA ASP A 130 0.03 -12.25 -5.90
C ASP A 130 -0.12 -10.77 -6.20
N LEU A 131 0.41 -9.92 -5.31
CA LEU A 131 0.40 -8.47 -5.46
C LEU A 131 1.74 -7.91 -5.03
N LEU A 132 2.43 -7.25 -5.94
CA LEU A 132 3.62 -6.47 -5.64
C LEU A 132 3.27 -4.99 -5.69
N GLN A 133 3.36 -4.31 -4.55
CA GLN A 133 2.90 -2.93 -4.41
C GLN A 133 3.84 -2.06 -3.59
N MET A 134 3.77 -0.76 -3.83
CA MET A 134 4.41 0.25 -3.01
C MET A 134 3.62 1.56 -2.98
N GLY A 135 3.76 2.28 -1.89
CA GLY A 135 2.94 3.45 -1.67
C GLY A 135 3.32 4.26 -0.45
N THR A 136 2.41 5.15 -0.08
CA THR A 136 2.38 5.78 1.23
C THR A 136 1.21 5.28 2.05
N VAL A 137 1.43 5.13 3.35
CA VAL A 137 0.38 4.96 4.35
C VAL A 137 0.36 6.21 5.20
N GLU A 138 -0.83 6.77 5.40
CA GLU A 138 -1.10 7.94 6.23
C GLU A 138 -1.87 7.52 7.48
N GLU A 139 -1.31 7.82 8.66
CA GLU A 139 -1.82 7.42 9.97
C GLU A 139 -1.89 8.64 10.91
N ILE A 140 -2.66 8.55 11.99
CA ILE A 140 -2.63 9.53 13.08
C ILE A 140 -1.69 9.04 14.18
N GLU A 141 -0.61 9.76 14.43
CA GLU A 141 0.32 9.51 15.55
C GLU A 141 0.30 10.68 16.52
N ASN A 142 -0.05 10.43 17.79
CA ASN A 142 -0.14 11.46 18.83
C ASN A 142 -1.03 12.65 18.41
N GLY A 143 -2.14 12.37 17.71
CA GLY A 143 -3.09 13.37 17.22
C GLY A 143 -2.60 14.18 16.02
N GLN A 144 -1.52 13.76 15.35
CA GLN A 144 -0.99 14.43 14.15
C GLN A 144 -0.85 13.45 12.97
N PRO A 145 -1.14 13.89 11.73
CA PRO A 145 -0.89 13.08 10.54
C PRO A 145 0.60 12.75 10.35
N VAL A 146 0.89 11.48 10.11
CA VAL A 146 2.22 10.97 9.75
C VAL A 146 2.08 10.10 8.51
N ALA A 147 2.98 10.28 7.53
CA ALA A 147 3.03 9.46 6.33
C ALA A 147 4.33 8.65 6.27
N LYS A 148 4.23 7.40 5.81
CA LYS A 148 5.37 6.48 5.66
C LYS A 148 5.32 5.84 4.27
N ILE A 149 6.47 5.73 3.62
CA ILE A 149 6.61 4.88 2.44
C ILE A 149 6.56 3.42 2.88
N PHE A 150 5.79 2.60 2.18
CA PHE A 150 5.72 1.16 2.39
C PHE A 150 5.90 0.39 1.08
N TRP A 151 6.19 -0.89 1.22
CA TRP A 151 6.03 -1.86 0.14
C TRP A 151 5.49 -3.17 0.68
N GLU A 152 4.90 -3.97 -0.21
CA GLU A 152 4.40 -5.29 0.10
C GLU A 152 4.55 -6.24 -1.09
N GLN A 153 4.92 -7.48 -0.79
CA GLN A 153 4.86 -8.63 -1.68
C GLN A 153 3.95 -9.65 -1.02
N LEU A 154 2.68 -9.70 -1.44
CA LEU A 154 1.72 -10.62 -0.84
C LEU A 154 2.14 -12.08 -1.04
N PRO A 155 1.82 -12.97 -0.07
CA PRO A 155 1.01 -12.74 1.14
C PRO A 155 1.80 -12.23 2.36
N SER A 156 3.05 -11.79 2.18
CA SER A 156 3.84 -11.20 3.27
C SER A 156 3.26 -9.85 3.67
N THR A 157 3.37 -9.48 4.95
CA THR A 157 2.87 -8.19 5.44
C THR A 157 3.70 -7.01 4.93
N ALA A 158 3.08 -5.86 4.67
CA ALA A 158 3.78 -4.60 4.38
C ALA A 158 4.95 -4.31 5.34
N GLN A 159 5.97 -3.67 4.76
CA GLN A 159 7.12 -3.15 5.46
C GLN A 159 7.21 -1.64 5.26
N ASN A 160 7.32 -0.90 6.36
CA ASN A 160 7.57 0.54 6.32
C ASN A 160 9.05 0.79 6.04
N VAL A 161 9.34 1.71 5.12
CA VAL A 161 10.69 2.07 4.68
C VAL A 161 11.17 3.31 5.42
N MET A 162 10.42 4.41 5.32
CA MET A 162 10.78 5.69 5.93
C MET A 162 9.57 6.60 6.09
N THR A 163 9.63 7.52 7.05
CA THR A 163 8.68 8.63 7.17
C THR A 163 8.96 9.68 6.10
N VAL A 164 7.90 10.23 5.51
CA VAL A 164 7.96 11.33 4.53
C VAL A 164 7.07 12.49 4.99
N PRO A 165 7.42 13.76 4.68
CA PRO A 165 6.55 14.88 4.99
C PRO A 165 5.22 14.80 4.20
N ILE A 166 4.13 15.13 4.88
CA ILE A 166 2.84 15.42 4.23
C ILE A 166 3.02 16.50 3.16
N GLY A 167 2.36 16.34 2.01
CA GLY A 167 2.50 17.23 0.86
C GLY A 167 3.73 16.96 -0.01
N SER A 168 4.56 15.95 0.32
CA SER A 168 5.64 15.54 -0.58
C SER A 168 5.10 14.91 -1.85
N THR A 169 5.77 15.13 -2.97
CA THR A 169 5.48 14.41 -4.22
C THR A 169 6.30 13.12 -4.25
N ILE A 170 5.61 11.99 -4.39
CA ILE A 170 6.22 10.67 -4.54
C ILE A 170 6.13 10.28 -6.00
N ASN A 171 7.27 9.94 -6.62
CA ASN A 171 7.30 9.29 -7.93
C ASN A 171 7.75 7.85 -7.70
N ALA A 172 6.92 6.86 -7.99
CA ALA A 172 7.16 5.45 -7.72
C ALA A 172 7.19 4.62 -9.00
N SER A 173 7.99 3.55 -9.00
CA SER A 173 8.07 2.58 -10.10
C SER A 173 8.38 1.17 -9.59
N ILE A 174 7.74 0.18 -10.22
CA ILE A 174 8.01 -1.25 -10.01
C ILE A 174 8.37 -1.84 -11.38
N SER A 175 9.52 -2.52 -11.49
CA SER A 175 9.92 -3.21 -12.72
C SER A 175 11.01 -4.27 -12.46
N PRO A 176 11.25 -5.23 -13.38
CA PRO A 176 12.45 -6.04 -13.36
C PRO A 176 13.72 -5.17 -13.37
N SER A 177 14.79 -5.72 -12.81
CA SER A 177 16.12 -5.17 -12.94
C SER A 177 16.63 -5.36 -14.36
N ALA A 178 17.43 -4.41 -14.84
CA ALA A 178 18.08 -4.52 -16.15
C ALA A 178 19.00 -5.75 -16.25
N ASP A 179 19.54 -6.19 -15.10
CA ASP A 179 20.51 -7.29 -15.03
C ASP A 179 19.86 -8.67 -14.81
N SER A 180 18.57 -8.73 -14.45
CA SER A 180 17.87 -9.97 -14.14
C SER A 180 16.36 -9.82 -14.21
N SER A 181 15.68 -10.73 -14.93
CA SER A 181 14.21 -10.80 -14.96
C SER A 181 13.58 -11.37 -13.68
N SER A 182 14.37 -12.05 -12.83
CA SER A 182 13.89 -12.56 -11.54
C SER A 182 14.09 -11.56 -10.40
N THR A 183 14.93 -10.54 -10.60
CA THR A 183 15.16 -9.50 -9.60
C THR A 183 14.32 -8.28 -9.96
N TRP A 184 13.51 -7.80 -9.03
CA TRP A 184 12.63 -6.66 -9.25
C TRP A 184 13.05 -5.47 -8.40
N ASN A 185 13.03 -4.32 -9.03
CA ASN A 185 13.33 -3.02 -8.44
C ASN A 185 12.04 -2.31 -8.09
N LEU A 186 12.00 -1.87 -6.85
CA LEU A 186 10.97 -1.02 -6.28
C LEU A 186 11.64 0.31 -5.97
N THR A 187 11.40 1.33 -6.81
CA THR A 187 12.10 2.62 -6.72
C THR A 187 11.12 3.76 -6.48
N PHE A 188 11.58 4.77 -5.74
CA PHE A 188 10.83 6.00 -5.55
C PHE A 188 11.72 7.23 -5.40
N THR A 189 11.17 8.41 -5.66
CA THR A 189 11.78 9.70 -5.30
C THR A 189 10.82 10.50 -4.44
N VAL A 190 11.37 11.30 -3.52
CA VAL A 190 10.61 12.26 -2.72
C VAL A 190 10.95 13.67 -3.22
N ASN A 191 9.96 14.43 -3.67
CA ASN A 191 10.11 15.78 -4.23
C ASN A 191 11.13 15.86 -5.38
N GLY A 192 11.20 14.82 -6.22
CA GLY A 192 12.13 14.73 -7.36
C GLY A 192 13.60 14.64 -6.97
N GLN A 193 13.91 14.34 -5.70
CA GLN A 193 15.29 14.18 -5.25
C GLN A 193 15.97 13.01 -5.97
N SER A 194 17.22 13.26 -6.39
CA SER A 194 18.09 12.27 -7.03
C SER A 194 19.33 11.99 -6.16
N PRO A 195 19.85 10.74 -6.13
CA PRO A 195 19.35 9.57 -6.85
C PRO A 195 18.02 9.06 -6.28
N ALA A 196 17.27 8.31 -7.10
CA ALA A 196 16.10 7.59 -6.62
C ALA A 196 16.48 6.62 -5.49
N GLN A 197 15.59 6.47 -4.53
CA GLN A 197 15.71 5.48 -3.48
C GLN A 197 15.19 4.14 -4.01
N THR A 198 15.89 3.07 -3.67
CA THR A 198 15.54 1.71 -4.05
C THR A 198 15.31 0.90 -2.78
N ILE A 199 14.13 0.31 -2.68
CA ILE A 199 13.85 -0.72 -1.67
C ILE A 199 14.75 -1.93 -1.99
N PRO A 200 15.33 -2.63 -1.00
CA PRO A 200 16.18 -3.79 -1.27
C PRO A 200 15.56 -4.70 -2.35
N PRO A 201 16.28 -4.99 -3.45
CA PRO A 201 15.70 -5.70 -4.58
C PRO A 201 15.08 -7.03 -4.16
N VAL A 202 13.90 -7.32 -4.69
CA VAL A 202 13.17 -8.55 -4.37
C VAL A 202 13.42 -9.58 -5.45
N THR A 203 13.58 -10.84 -5.05
CA THR A 203 13.68 -11.95 -6.01
C THR A 203 12.33 -12.63 -6.09
N LEU A 204 11.75 -12.66 -7.28
CA LEU A 204 10.47 -13.31 -7.54
C LEU A 204 10.72 -14.59 -8.34
N ASP A 205 9.99 -15.65 -8.01
CA ASP A 205 9.92 -16.82 -8.88
C ASP A 205 9.04 -16.54 -10.11
N SER A 206 9.09 -17.45 -11.09
CA SER A 206 8.38 -17.29 -12.35
C SER A 206 6.88 -17.27 -12.20
N ASP A 207 6.34 -18.01 -11.22
CA ASP A 207 4.89 -18.16 -11.05
C ASP A 207 4.34 -16.89 -10.43
N TYR A 208 5.02 -16.34 -9.42
CA TYR A 208 4.69 -15.05 -8.83
C TYR A 208 4.79 -13.92 -9.87
N ALA A 209 5.87 -13.89 -10.66
CA ALA A 209 6.05 -12.87 -11.71
C ALA A 209 4.94 -12.93 -12.77
N GLN A 210 4.45 -14.13 -13.10
CA GLN A 210 3.28 -14.30 -13.98
C GLN A 210 1.98 -13.85 -13.28
N GLY A 211 1.81 -14.20 -12.01
CA GLY A 211 0.63 -13.84 -11.21
C GLY A 211 0.44 -12.32 -11.08
N ILE A 212 1.52 -11.58 -10.82
CA ILE A 212 1.46 -10.11 -10.74
C ILE A 212 1.27 -9.44 -12.10
N GLY A 213 1.69 -10.09 -13.20
CA GLY A 213 1.57 -9.51 -14.54
C GLY A 213 0.15 -9.49 -15.10
N THR A 214 -0.85 -9.89 -14.30
CA THR A 214 -2.26 -9.96 -14.72
C THR A 214 -3.00 -8.63 -14.60
N SER A 215 -2.46 -7.65 -13.89
CA SER A 215 -3.05 -6.31 -13.76
C SER A 215 -2.01 -5.29 -13.29
N ALA A 216 -2.32 -4.01 -13.46
CA ALA A 216 -1.59 -2.88 -12.89
C ALA A 216 -2.59 -1.88 -12.28
N GLU A 217 -2.28 -1.31 -11.12
CA GLU A 217 -3.23 -0.48 -10.38
C GLU A 217 -2.64 0.82 -9.83
N TRP A 218 -3.51 1.81 -9.65
CA TRP A 218 -3.24 3.10 -9.00
C TRP A 218 -4.38 3.40 -8.04
N ILE A 219 -4.15 3.23 -6.73
CA ILE A 219 -5.24 3.04 -5.75
C ILE A 219 -5.06 3.90 -4.51
N SER A 220 -6.17 4.56 -4.13
CA SER A 220 -6.44 5.00 -2.76
C SER A 220 -7.18 3.91 -2.01
N GLU A 221 -6.65 3.45 -0.88
CA GLU A 221 -7.14 2.31 -0.13
C GLU A 221 -7.65 2.67 1.27
N ASP A 222 -8.70 1.97 1.73
CA ASP A 222 -9.08 1.78 3.14
C ASP A 222 -8.37 0.51 3.65
N PRO A 223 -7.25 0.64 4.38
CA PRO A 223 -6.44 -0.53 4.72
C PRO A 223 -7.12 -1.41 5.78
N SER A 224 -6.74 -2.67 5.84
CA SER A 224 -7.28 -3.62 6.84
C SER A 224 -6.19 -4.14 7.77
N ASN A 225 -6.50 -4.42 9.04
CA ASN A 225 -5.54 -5.03 9.96
C ASN A 225 -5.22 -6.49 9.57
N GLN A 226 -4.29 -7.15 10.28
CA GLN A 226 -3.91 -8.57 10.07
C GLN A 226 -5.07 -9.57 10.00
N ASN A 227 -6.22 -9.25 10.61
CA ASN A 227 -7.39 -10.13 10.62
C ASN A 227 -8.34 -9.88 9.43
N GLY A 228 -8.01 -8.96 8.52
CA GLY A 228 -8.87 -8.57 7.41
C GLY A 228 -9.96 -7.58 7.81
N GLN A 229 -9.81 -6.87 8.94
CA GLN A 229 -10.78 -5.87 9.38
C GLN A 229 -10.30 -4.48 8.99
N LEU A 230 -11.10 -3.74 8.22
CA LEU A 230 -10.80 -2.36 7.83
C LEU A 230 -10.53 -1.48 9.06
N TYR A 231 -9.51 -0.63 8.96
CA TYR A 231 -9.33 0.48 9.88
C TYR A 231 -10.46 1.50 9.69
N PRO A 232 -10.66 2.42 10.62
CA PRO A 232 -11.45 3.61 10.33
C PRO A 232 -10.80 4.37 9.16
N LEU A 233 -11.58 4.69 8.13
CA LEU A 233 -11.06 5.40 6.96
C LEU A 233 -10.74 6.85 7.31
N ALA A 234 -9.47 7.25 7.17
CA ALA A 234 -9.08 8.64 7.31
C ALA A 234 -9.55 9.46 6.10
N ASN A 235 -10.02 10.69 6.34
CA ASN A 235 -10.37 11.60 5.26
C ASN A 235 -9.09 12.19 4.64
N MET A 236 -8.72 11.68 3.48
CA MET A 236 -7.56 12.10 2.67
C MET A 236 -7.86 13.22 1.66
N GLY A 237 -9.11 13.70 1.59
CA GLY A 237 -9.52 14.71 0.63
C GLY A 237 -9.45 14.22 -0.82
N SER A 238 -8.68 14.92 -1.64
CA SER A 238 -8.45 14.59 -3.05
C SER A 238 -6.99 14.20 -3.26
N VAL A 239 -6.74 13.05 -3.91
CA VAL A 239 -5.39 12.58 -4.25
C VAL A 239 -5.28 12.56 -5.76
N SER A 240 -4.33 13.33 -6.30
CA SER A 240 -4.06 13.38 -7.74
C SER A 240 -2.97 12.38 -8.11
N TYR A 241 -3.29 11.46 -9.01
CA TYR A 241 -2.35 10.55 -9.65
C TYR A 241 -1.95 11.11 -11.00
N GLN A 242 -0.65 11.16 -11.26
CA GLN A 242 -0.05 11.66 -12.50
C GLN A 242 1.03 10.70 -12.98
N ALA A 243 1.46 10.83 -14.23
CA ALA A 243 2.47 9.97 -14.84
C ALA A 243 2.17 8.47 -14.62
N ALA A 244 0.88 8.12 -14.62
CA ALA A 244 0.42 6.74 -14.53
C ALA A 244 0.78 6.01 -15.81
N THR A 245 1.72 5.07 -15.73
CA THR A 245 2.13 4.26 -16.88
C THR A 245 2.24 2.79 -16.52
N VAL A 246 1.91 1.93 -17.47
CA VAL A 246 2.13 0.49 -17.40
C VAL A 246 2.94 0.06 -18.62
N ASN A 247 4.01 -0.71 -18.42
CA ASN A 247 5.00 -1.04 -19.46
C ASN A 247 5.52 0.21 -20.21
N GLY A 248 5.62 1.35 -19.51
CA GLY A 248 6.07 2.63 -20.07
C GLY A 248 5.08 3.35 -20.99
N GLN A 249 3.86 2.82 -21.18
CA GLN A 249 2.79 3.47 -21.94
C GLN A 249 1.79 4.16 -21.01
N PRO A 250 1.13 5.25 -21.44
CA PRO A 250 -0.04 5.77 -20.73
C PRO A 250 -0.99 4.64 -20.31
N PHE A 251 -1.50 4.67 -19.09
CA PHE A 251 -2.32 3.55 -18.62
C PHE A 251 -3.65 3.42 -19.38
N ASP A 252 -4.16 4.49 -20.00
CA ASP A 252 -5.39 4.45 -20.79
C ASP A 252 -5.16 4.21 -22.30
N SER A 253 -3.91 3.94 -22.72
CA SER A 253 -3.60 3.68 -24.13
C SER A 253 -3.48 2.20 -24.49
N ILE A 254 -3.45 1.31 -23.50
CA ILE A 254 -3.33 -0.15 -23.69
C ILE A 254 -4.20 -0.91 -22.68
N GLY A 255 -4.60 -2.13 -23.04
CA GLY A 255 -5.36 -3.01 -22.16
C GLY A 255 -6.80 -2.54 -21.94
N ASN A 256 -7.36 -2.98 -20.82
CA ASN A 256 -8.72 -2.63 -20.39
C ASN A 256 -8.66 -1.94 -19.02
N VAL A 257 -9.09 -0.69 -19.00
CA VAL A 257 -9.08 0.19 -17.84
C VAL A 257 -10.45 0.19 -17.16
N GLN A 258 -10.46 -0.19 -15.88
CA GLN A 258 -11.65 -0.29 -15.05
C GLN A 258 -11.58 0.71 -13.88
N PRO A 259 -12.47 1.73 -13.85
CA PRO A 259 -12.61 2.60 -12.68
C PRO A 259 -13.23 1.86 -11.49
N LEU A 260 -12.68 2.10 -10.31
CA LEU A 260 -13.16 1.59 -9.02
C LEU A 260 -13.52 2.73 -8.08
N ALA A 261 -14.71 2.67 -7.49
CA ALA A 261 -15.10 3.51 -6.35
C ALA A 261 -15.06 2.70 -5.05
N LEU A 262 -14.53 3.30 -3.98
CA LEU A 262 -14.63 2.72 -2.65
C LEU A 262 -16.05 2.95 -2.14
N VAL A 263 -16.73 1.87 -1.78
CA VAL A 263 -18.10 1.88 -1.26
C VAL A 263 -18.16 1.31 0.15
N SER A 264 -19.11 1.80 0.95
CA SER A 264 -19.44 1.18 2.22
C SER A 264 -20.12 -0.18 2.00
N LYS A 265 -20.28 -0.96 3.07
CA LYS A 265 -21.06 -2.22 3.06
C LYS A 265 -22.52 -2.07 2.59
N THR A 266 -23.05 -0.86 2.57
CA THR A 266 -24.41 -0.55 2.11
C THR A 266 -24.41 0.07 0.71
N GLY A 267 -23.28 0.00 -0.02
CA GLY A 267 -23.14 0.51 -1.38
C GLY A 267 -22.93 2.02 -1.50
N ASN A 268 -22.80 2.77 -0.40
CA ASN A 268 -22.60 4.22 -0.47
C ASN A 268 -21.18 4.53 -0.92
N VAL A 269 -21.01 5.36 -1.95
CA VAL A 269 -19.69 5.83 -2.40
C VAL A 269 -19.01 6.65 -1.30
N LEU A 270 -17.83 6.21 -0.89
CA LEU A 270 -16.94 6.88 0.08
C LEU A 270 -15.82 7.62 -0.64
N ILE A 271 -15.18 6.97 -1.63
CA ILE A 271 -14.15 7.56 -2.47
C ILE A 271 -14.48 7.28 -3.94
N ALA A 272 -14.45 8.31 -4.78
CA ALA A 272 -14.72 8.21 -6.21
C ALA A 272 -13.48 8.56 -7.05
N PRO A 273 -13.15 7.77 -8.09
CA PRO A 273 -12.19 8.20 -9.10
C PRO A 273 -12.82 9.30 -9.96
N SER A 274 -12.01 10.23 -10.46
CA SER A 274 -12.39 11.14 -11.54
C SER A 274 -12.31 10.43 -12.89
N GLU A 275 -12.83 11.08 -13.92
CA GLU A 275 -12.47 10.75 -15.31
C GLU A 275 -10.94 10.82 -15.50
N ILE A 276 -10.46 10.04 -16.47
CA ILE A 276 -9.08 10.08 -16.92
C ILE A 276 -8.84 11.40 -17.66
N GLY A 277 -7.72 12.06 -17.35
CA GLY A 277 -7.31 13.28 -18.02
C GLY A 277 -7.00 13.03 -19.50
N SER A 278 -7.07 14.08 -20.31
CA SER A 278 -6.76 14.01 -21.75
C SER A 278 -5.31 13.64 -22.07
N ASP A 279 -4.45 13.54 -21.06
CA ASP A 279 -3.07 13.06 -21.18
C ASP A 279 -2.93 11.53 -21.03
N GLU A 280 -4.05 10.83 -20.78
CA GLU A 280 -4.14 9.37 -20.59
C GLU A 280 -3.29 8.85 -19.41
N LYS A 281 -2.83 9.75 -18.54
CA LYS A 281 -1.84 9.50 -17.46
C LYS A 281 -2.22 10.11 -16.12
N SER A 282 -3.34 10.81 -16.06
CA SER A 282 -3.78 11.51 -14.87
C SER A 282 -5.21 11.19 -14.50
N PHE A 283 -5.47 11.13 -13.20
CA PHE A 283 -6.81 11.09 -12.60
C PHE A 283 -6.70 11.52 -11.14
N ALA A 284 -7.81 11.66 -10.44
CA ALA A 284 -7.84 11.87 -9.00
C ALA A 284 -8.79 10.89 -8.32
N THR A 285 -8.54 10.60 -7.04
CA THR A 285 -9.53 9.98 -6.15
C THR A 285 -10.04 11.05 -5.19
N ASN A 286 -11.34 11.05 -4.91
CA ASN A 286 -12.00 12.09 -4.12
C ASN A 286 -12.88 11.49 -3.04
N VAL A 287 -12.66 11.86 -1.78
CA VAL A 287 -13.58 11.57 -0.68
C VAL A 287 -14.90 12.32 -0.93
N ILE A 288 -16.00 11.56 -1.07
CA ILE A 288 -17.33 12.10 -1.40
C ILE A 288 -18.15 12.40 -0.14
N SER A 289 -17.95 11.62 0.92
CA SER A 289 -18.63 11.80 2.20
C SER A 289 -17.62 12.10 3.29
N SER A 290 -17.76 13.27 3.94
CA SER A 290 -16.94 13.65 5.10
C SER A 290 -17.26 12.83 6.35
N ASN A 291 -18.32 12.01 6.33
CA ASN A 291 -18.65 11.05 7.38
C ASN A 291 -17.95 9.71 7.10
N THR A 292 -16.62 9.67 7.19
CA THR A 292 -15.81 8.44 6.98
C THR A 292 -15.86 7.47 8.18
N ASN A 293 -16.93 7.47 8.97
CA ASN A 293 -17.13 6.52 10.07
C ASN A 293 -17.49 5.12 9.51
N THR A 294 -16.50 4.39 9.01
CA THR A 294 -16.64 2.96 8.66
C THR A 294 -16.45 2.04 9.87
N GLY A 295 -16.00 2.58 11.00
CA GLY A 295 -15.88 1.86 12.26
C GLY A 295 -17.22 1.65 12.97
N THR A 296 -17.88 0.51 12.76
CA THR A 296 -18.77 -0.03 13.79
C THR A 296 -18.41 -1.47 14.13
N THR A 297 -17.82 -1.61 15.32
CA THR A 297 -17.85 -2.81 16.14
C THR A 297 -19.30 -3.21 16.40
N SER A 298 -19.84 -4.16 15.63
CA SER A 298 -21.05 -4.87 16.02
C SER A 298 -20.78 -6.37 16.06
N ARG A 299 -20.92 -6.93 17.26
CA ARG A 299 -20.66 -8.33 17.57
C ARG A 299 -21.53 -9.21 16.68
N TYR A 300 -20.85 -10.19 16.11
CA TYR A 300 -21.38 -11.28 15.31
C TYR A 300 -22.67 -11.87 15.91
N ARG A 301 -23.77 -11.81 15.17
CA ARG A 301 -24.87 -12.77 15.30
C ARG A 301 -25.19 -13.30 13.91
N GLN A 302 -24.68 -14.49 13.63
CA GLN A 302 -25.01 -15.28 12.44
C GLN A 302 -26.54 -15.41 12.34
N SER A 303 -27.12 -14.70 11.38
CA SER A 303 -28.47 -14.94 10.89
C SER A 303 -28.34 -15.45 9.47
N ARG A 304 -28.57 -16.75 9.29
CA ARG A 304 -28.68 -17.38 7.96
C ARG A 304 -29.90 -16.85 7.22
N GLY A 305 -29.72 -16.43 5.97
CA GLY A 305 -30.75 -16.39 4.94
C GLY A 305 -30.49 -15.31 3.87
N PRO A 306 -31.15 -15.39 2.69
CA PRO A 306 -31.46 -16.55 1.85
C PRO A 306 -30.53 -16.61 0.63
N GLN A 307 -30.34 -17.80 0.05
CA GLN A 307 -29.68 -17.96 -1.26
C GLN A 307 -30.55 -17.32 -2.35
N TYR A 308 -29.97 -16.42 -3.13
CA TYR A 308 -30.49 -15.98 -4.42
C TYR A 308 -29.55 -16.42 -5.55
N PRO A 309 -30.09 -16.71 -6.74
CA PRO A 309 -29.47 -17.60 -7.70
C PRO A 309 -28.29 -16.95 -8.43
N SER A 310 -27.25 -17.75 -8.63
CA SER A 310 -26.09 -17.45 -9.45
C SER A 310 -26.45 -17.42 -10.93
N SER A 311 -26.37 -16.25 -11.56
CA SER A 311 -26.22 -16.14 -13.01
C SER A 311 -24.99 -15.28 -13.30
N TRP A 312 -23.83 -15.92 -13.31
CA TRP A 312 -22.63 -15.40 -13.97
C TRP A 312 -22.26 -16.39 -15.07
N ILE A 313 -22.08 -15.86 -16.27
CA ILE A 313 -21.73 -16.57 -17.48
C ILE A 313 -20.32 -17.15 -17.28
N HIS A 314 -20.22 -18.47 -17.19
CA HIS A 314 -18.95 -19.16 -17.36
C HIS A 314 -18.58 -19.13 -18.85
N VAL A 315 -17.54 -18.39 -19.22
CA VAL A 315 -16.85 -18.64 -20.50
C VAL A 315 -15.90 -19.81 -20.26
N SER A 316 -16.33 -21.02 -20.61
CA SER A 316 -15.47 -22.19 -20.68
C SER A 316 -14.98 -22.37 -22.12
N ILE A 317 -13.65 -22.31 -22.31
CA ILE A 317 -13.02 -22.73 -23.56
C ILE A 317 -13.00 -24.27 -23.54
N ILE A 318 -13.86 -24.89 -24.33
CA ILE A 318 -13.76 -26.32 -24.63
C ILE A 318 -12.87 -26.45 -25.87
N GLN A 319 -11.73 -27.10 -25.69
CA GLN A 319 -10.85 -27.49 -26.79
C GLN A 319 -11.56 -28.53 -27.67
N GLY A 320 -12.08 -28.10 -28.82
CA GLY A 320 -12.66 -28.96 -29.85
C GLY A 320 -11.73 -29.05 -31.06
N SER A 321 -11.31 -30.26 -31.40
CA SER A 321 -10.53 -30.53 -32.61
C SER A 321 -11.38 -30.35 -33.88
N GLN A 322 -10.76 -29.72 -34.90
CA GLN A 322 -11.07 -29.71 -36.34
C GLN A 322 -12.51 -29.41 -36.81
N GLY A 323 -12.60 -28.40 -37.69
CA GLY A 323 -13.67 -28.28 -38.68
C GLY A 323 -14.53 -27.01 -38.55
N ASP A 324 -14.17 -26.01 -39.35
CA ASP A 324 -15.02 -25.01 -40.02
C ASP A 324 -15.99 -24.10 -39.23
N ASN A 325 -15.66 -22.80 -39.31
CA ASN A 325 -16.51 -21.60 -39.32
C ASN A 325 -17.44 -21.32 -38.11
N PHE A 326 -17.04 -20.32 -37.30
CA PHE A 326 -17.92 -19.66 -36.34
C PHE A 326 -18.41 -18.31 -36.89
N THR A 327 -19.73 -18.17 -37.02
CA THR A 327 -20.43 -16.87 -37.07
C THR A 327 -20.89 -16.51 -35.66
N TRP A 328 -20.57 -15.29 -35.21
CA TRP A 328 -21.02 -14.73 -33.95
C TRP A 328 -22.32 -13.95 -34.16
N THR A 329 -23.34 -14.22 -33.35
CA THR A 329 -24.46 -13.29 -33.14
C THR A 329 -24.67 -13.09 -31.64
N TRP A 330 -24.72 -11.83 -31.23
CA TRP A 330 -24.98 -11.40 -29.86
C TRP A 330 -26.46 -11.11 -29.67
N GLU A 331 -27.06 -11.58 -28.58
CA GLU A 331 -28.27 -10.99 -27.98
C GLU A 331 -28.10 -10.93 -26.45
N PHE A 332 -28.71 -9.88 -25.88
CA PHE A 332 -28.44 -9.19 -24.62
C PHE A 332 -28.47 -10.01 -23.32
#